data_AF-A0A0C3G3D1-F1
#
_entry.id   AF-A0A0C3G3D1-F1
#
_cell.length_a   1.000
_cell.length_b   1.000
_cell.length_c   1.000
_cell.angle_alpha   90.00
_cell.angle_beta   90.00
_cell.angle_gamma   90.00
#
_symmetry.space_group_name_H-M   'P 1'
#
loop_
_entity.id
_entity.type
_entity.pdbx_description
1 polymer ?
#
loop_
_entity_poly.entity_id
_entity_poly.type
_entity_poly.pdbx_seq_one_letter_code
_entity_poly.pdbx_strand_id
1 'polypeptide(L)'
;MCGNYWNRDDESAKWHDELMKWHNKRSHEILITIVESDFGNRIQKLRIYAASDGQTDTLGLQMDLLISALPKLTRLKILECNGFLPLFTAFAGSLATLPRLKTLLLSEYDYVAPSTNQQIHLPPHLDRLTLCDGWDSYFSVDGLPNSSVKNLHITTRYPDTIIPRIIGSPHFIENLTHLSWLFDDAIDSDASTSIFQIALRYGANLKCLRVKGCLSPAPHSRYFRQRTGTVPETLPHLTEFGIYVTSDHSDPDFFPAVCDFLKPKVARLIHLELGSPGTTAAQDDLGYDGGRGCWALFKNNAHRRIPFVLESLSMPLPAGKANFGLHYSRLIPRSVTTLSLSGHDLPHNSIRQIFKVPRSKKRGPSWPPNLRLVCIHINSLSYHFNNPACEWEWECTLVDLLAKSIPTIRVVKIMDSYQNVCNFWSIDREDIPEDERDEYWPIQSQHVRSTQWDYRQSSVMRNEMLEQLDCEDTWFEEG
;
A
#
# COMPACT_ATOMS: atom_id res chain seq x y z
N MET A 1 2.28 -3.03 40.15
CA MET A 1 1.18 -2.11 40.49
C MET A 1 0.27 -2.03 39.28
N CYS A 2 -0.76 -2.88 39.23
CA CYS A 2 -1.76 -2.89 38.16
C CYS A 2 -3.07 -2.38 38.77
N GLY A 3 -3.30 -1.07 38.67
CA GLY A 3 -4.52 -0.43 39.15
C GLY A 3 -4.92 0.66 38.17
N ASN A 4 -6.22 0.73 37.87
CA ASN A 4 -6.92 1.77 37.10
C ASN A 4 -6.96 1.64 35.57
N TYR A 5 -7.30 0.47 35.02
CA TYR A 5 -7.69 0.37 33.61
C TYR A 5 -9.17 0.74 33.34
N TRP A 6 -10.06 0.59 34.32
CA TRP A 6 -11.51 0.78 34.13
C TRP A 6 -11.99 2.25 34.10
N ASN A 7 -11.17 3.21 34.52
CA ASN A 7 -11.50 4.65 34.40
C ASN A 7 -11.05 5.26 33.05
N ARG A 8 -10.29 4.53 32.22
CA ARG A 8 -9.86 5.04 30.91
C ARG A 8 -10.98 5.08 29.89
N ASP A 9 -11.97 4.21 30.01
CA ASP A 9 -13.03 4.09 29.01
C ASP A 9 -14.01 5.28 29.07
N ASP A 10 -14.37 5.74 30.28
CA ASP A 10 -15.23 6.92 30.46
C ASP A 10 -14.54 8.23 30.07
N GLU A 11 -13.26 8.39 30.43
CA GLU A 11 -12.48 9.54 29.97
C GLU A 11 -12.32 9.51 28.45
N SER A 12 -11.99 8.36 27.87
CA SER A 12 -11.86 8.17 26.42
C SER A 12 -13.15 8.52 25.67
N ALA A 13 -14.31 8.06 26.16
CA ALA A 13 -15.60 8.37 25.58
C ALA A 13 -15.91 9.88 25.62
N LYS A 14 -15.62 10.54 26.75
CA LYS A 14 -15.79 12.00 26.86
C LYS A 14 -14.86 12.77 25.93
N TRP A 15 -13.60 12.37 25.84
CA TRP A 15 -12.63 12.94 24.90
C TRP A 15 -13.08 12.76 23.46
N HIS A 16 -13.65 11.59 23.11
CA HIS A 16 -14.20 11.31 21.80
C HIS A 16 -15.36 12.24 21.46
N ASP A 17 -16.33 12.40 22.36
CA ASP A 17 -17.48 13.30 22.18
C ASP A 17 -17.06 14.77 22.01
N GLU A 18 -16.13 15.26 22.83
CA GLU A 18 -15.61 16.63 22.73
C GLU A 18 -14.87 16.84 21.41
N LEU A 19 -14.06 15.86 20.99
CA LEU A 19 -13.35 15.87 19.73
C LEU A 19 -14.32 15.89 18.53
N MET A 20 -15.37 15.06 18.57
CA MET A 20 -16.40 15.02 17.52
C MET A 20 -17.16 16.34 17.42
N LYS A 21 -17.55 16.95 18.55
CA LYS A 21 -18.18 18.29 18.55
C LYS A 21 -17.25 19.35 17.96
N TRP A 22 -15.97 19.31 18.30
CA TRP A 22 -14.97 20.22 17.73
C TRP A 22 -14.84 20.06 16.22
N HIS A 23 -14.76 18.82 15.72
CA HIS A 23 -14.70 18.53 14.28
C HIS A 23 -15.96 19.01 13.56
N ASN A 24 -17.15 18.73 14.10
CA ASN A 24 -18.41 19.16 13.50
C ASN A 24 -18.52 20.69 13.39
N LYS A 25 -18.17 21.41 14.48
CA LYS A 25 -18.16 22.87 14.48
C LYS A 25 -17.17 23.42 13.44
N ARG A 26 -15.94 22.88 13.42
CA ARG A 26 -14.90 23.31 12.48
C ARG A 26 -15.29 23.06 11.03
N SER A 27 -15.82 21.88 10.70
CA SER A 27 -16.29 21.54 9.36
C SER A 27 -17.41 22.48 8.90
N HIS A 28 -18.36 22.77 9.78
CA HIS A 28 -19.43 23.73 9.51
C HIS A 28 -18.90 25.14 9.21
N GLU A 29 -18.01 25.67 10.04
CA GLU A 29 -17.39 27.00 9.83
C GLU A 29 -16.61 27.06 8.51
N ILE A 30 -15.88 26.00 8.15
CA ILE A 30 -15.17 25.90 6.86
C ILE A 30 -16.16 25.93 5.70
N LEU A 31 -17.22 25.11 5.76
CA LEU A 31 -18.22 25.02 4.70
C LEU A 31 -18.97 26.34 4.52
N ILE A 32 -19.40 26.98 5.62
CA ILE A 32 -20.00 28.32 5.58
C ILE A 32 -19.04 29.31 4.93
N THR A 33 -17.76 29.32 5.31
CA THR A 33 -16.78 30.23 4.71
C THR A 33 -16.66 30.02 3.20
N ILE A 34 -16.70 28.78 2.72
CA ILE A 34 -16.69 28.46 1.29
C ILE A 34 -17.96 28.95 0.60
N VAL A 35 -19.12 28.78 1.25
CA VAL A 35 -20.41 29.21 0.72
C VAL A 35 -20.55 30.73 0.73
N GLU A 36 -20.13 31.43 1.76
CA GLU A 36 -20.40 32.87 1.92
C GLU A 36 -19.35 33.78 1.29
N SER A 37 -18.16 33.25 0.96
CA SER A 37 -17.04 34.05 0.46
C SER A 37 -16.41 33.51 -0.82
N ASP A 38 -15.56 34.32 -1.45
CA ASP A 38 -14.72 33.90 -2.59
C ASP A 38 -13.61 32.91 -2.22
N PHE A 39 -13.53 32.49 -0.95
CA PHE A 39 -12.52 31.54 -0.48
C PHE A 39 -12.56 30.22 -1.25
N GLY A 40 -13.75 29.75 -1.65
CA GLY A 40 -13.93 28.54 -2.46
C GLY A 40 -13.10 28.54 -3.75
N ASN A 41 -12.93 29.70 -4.38
CA ASN A 41 -12.13 29.85 -5.60
C ASN A 41 -10.62 29.69 -5.38
N ARG A 42 -10.14 29.56 -4.13
CA ARG A 42 -8.72 29.32 -3.80
C ARG A 42 -8.42 27.86 -3.48
N ILE A 43 -9.44 27.08 -3.16
CA ILE A 43 -9.29 25.68 -2.75
C ILE A 43 -8.92 24.84 -3.96
N GLN A 44 -7.80 24.11 -3.85
CA GLN A 44 -7.33 23.18 -4.88
C GLN A 44 -7.49 21.71 -4.48
N LYS A 45 -7.61 21.45 -3.18
CA LYS A 45 -7.73 20.11 -2.62
C LYS A 45 -8.80 20.12 -1.54
N LEU A 46 -9.74 19.19 -1.62
CA LEU A 46 -10.76 18.95 -0.61
C LEU A 46 -10.69 17.48 -0.21
N ARG A 47 -10.62 17.23 1.10
CA ARG A 47 -10.69 15.90 1.69
C ARG A 47 -11.90 15.86 2.59
N ILE A 48 -12.73 14.84 2.42
CA ILE A 48 -13.94 14.64 3.19
C ILE A 48 -13.81 13.28 3.85
N TYR A 49 -13.99 13.29 5.16
CA TYR A 49 -14.04 12.10 6.00
C TYR A 49 -15.41 12.13 6.67
N ALA A 50 -16.26 11.18 6.30
CA ALA A 50 -17.59 11.03 6.87
C ALA A 50 -17.69 9.64 7.50
N ALA A 51 -17.97 9.61 8.81
CA ALA A 51 -18.20 8.35 9.50
C ALA A 51 -19.48 7.70 8.98
N SER A 52 -19.48 6.38 8.82
CA SER A 52 -20.63 5.62 8.32
C SER A 52 -21.57 5.15 9.43
N ASP A 53 -21.66 5.87 10.55
CA ASP A 53 -22.38 5.41 11.74
C ASP A 53 -23.92 5.36 11.61
N GLY A 54 -24.45 5.39 10.39
CA GLY A 54 -25.88 5.24 10.09
C GLY A 54 -26.76 6.40 10.56
N GLN A 55 -26.22 7.37 11.31
CA GLN A 55 -26.96 8.55 11.79
C GLN A 55 -26.94 9.68 10.76
N THR A 56 -27.51 9.40 9.59
CA THR A 56 -27.63 10.34 8.46
C THR A 56 -28.22 11.69 8.86
N ASP A 57 -29.14 11.68 9.83
CA ASP A 57 -29.90 12.85 10.26
C ASP A 57 -29.01 13.94 10.88
N THR A 58 -27.87 13.56 11.45
CA THR A 58 -26.93 14.49 12.08
C THR A 58 -26.06 15.24 11.07
N LEU A 59 -25.95 14.71 9.84
CA LEU A 59 -25.11 15.27 8.77
C LEU A 59 -25.90 16.07 7.72
N GLY A 60 -27.23 16.06 7.76
CA GLY A 60 -28.07 16.69 6.74
C GLY A 60 -27.71 18.15 6.45
N LEU A 61 -27.51 18.96 7.50
CA LEU A 61 -27.13 20.37 7.35
C LEU A 61 -25.74 20.54 6.71
N GLN A 62 -24.76 19.75 7.12
CA GLN A 62 -23.41 19.79 6.57
C GLN A 62 -23.40 19.30 5.12
N MET A 63 -24.24 18.33 4.79
CA MET A 63 -24.45 17.83 3.43
C MET A 63 -25.04 18.91 2.52
N ASP A 64 -26.08 19.61 2.97
CA ASP A 64 -26.68 20.72 2.21
C ASP A 64 -25.69 21.86 1.97
N LEU A 65 -24.88 22.19 2.98
CA LEU A 65 -23.81 23.18 2.87
C LEU A 65 -22.73 22.73 1.88
N LEU A 66 -22.35 21.45 1.90
CA LEU A 66 -21.37 20.89 0.99
C LEU A 66 -21.86 20.91 -0.46
N ILE A 67 -23.11 20.51 -0.71
CA ILE A 67 -23.76 20.60 -2.02
C ILE A 67 -23.72 22.04 -2.53
N SER A 68 -24.00 23.01 -1.64
CA SER A 68 -23.97 24.44 -1.97
C SER A 68 -22.54 24.97 -2.18
N ALA A 69 -21.55 24.39 -1.50
CA ALA A 69 -20.15 24.78 -1.58
C ALA A 69 -19.47 24.28 -2.86
N LEU A 70 -19.78 23.06 -3.31
CA LEU A 70 -19.09 22.39 -4.43
C LEU A 70 -19.03 23.23 -5.72
N PRO A 71 -20.13 23.82 -6.23
CA PRO A 71 -20.07 24.63 -7.44
C PRO A 71 -19.13 25.84 -7.34
N LYS A 72 -18.83 26.31 -6.12
CA LYS A 72 -17.91 27.44 -5.87
C LYS A 72 -16.44 27.02 -5.89
N LEU A 73 -16.15 25.72 -5.86
CA LEU A 73 -14.79 25.18 -5.89
C LEU A 73 -14.25 25.10 -7.33
N THR A 74 -14.33 26.19 -8.08
CA THR A 74 -13.96 26.26 -9.51
C THR A 74 -12.49 25.93 -9.79
N ARG A 75 -11.62 25.99 -8.77
CA ARG A 75 -10.20 25.65 -8.83
C ARG A 75 -9.85 24.29 -8.23
N LEU A 76 -10.84 23.50 -7.79
CA LEU A 76 -10.60 22.19 -7.22
C LEU A 76 -9.92 21.28 -8.24
N LYS A 77 -8.79 20.69 -7.84
CA LYS A 77 -8.02 19.72 -8.63
C LYS A 77 -8.11 18.31 -8.05
N ILE A 78 -8.21 18.21 -6.73
CA ILE A 78 -8.19 16.94 -6.00
C ILE A 78 -9.41 16.90 -5.08
N LEU A 79 -10.24 15.87 -5.23
CA LEU A 79 -11.34 15.56 -4.33
C LEU A 79 -11.13 14.14 -3.80
N GLU A 80 -10.97 14.02 -2.49
CA GLU A 80 -10.88 12.74 -1.79
C GLU A 80 -12.06 12.62 -0.84
N CYS A 81 -12.85 11.56 -1.01
CA CYS A 81 -14.09 11.34 -0.29
C CYS A 81 -14.04 9.94 0.33
N ASN A 82 -13.94 9.91 1.65
CA ASN A 82 -13.86 8.71 2.44
C ASN A 82 -15.13 8.62 3.31
N GLY A 83 -15.95 7.60 3.03
CA GLY A 83 -17.16 7.24 3.74
C GLY A 83 -18.46 7.88 3.23
N PHE A 84 -19.55 7.39 3.81
CA PHE A 84 -20.93 7.86 3.78
C PHE A 84 -21.62 7.93 2.41
N LEU A 85 -22.38 6.89 2.10
CA LEU A 85 -23.28 6.76 0.94
C LEU A 85 -23.98 8.06 0.48
N PRO A 86 -24.73 8.81 1.31
CA PRO A 86 -25.44 10.01 0.86
C PRO A 86 -24.55 11.14 0.34
N LEU A 87 -23.25 11.08 0.62
CA LEU A 87 -22.27 12.01 0.06
C LEU A 87 -22.13 11.84 -1.46
N PHE A 88 -22.15 10.60 -1.92
CA PHE A 88 -21.96 10.27 -3.34
C PHE A 88 -23.17 10.65 -4.19
N THR A 89 -24.37 10.46 -3.67
CA THR A 89 -25.61 10.89 -4.34
C THR A 89 -25.69 12.41 -4.47
N ALA A 90 -25.28 13.14 -3.43
CA ALA A 90 -25.12 14.59 -3.46
C ALA A 90 -24.13 15.08 -4.53
N PHE A 91 -23.13 14.26 -4.88
CA PHE A 91 -22.10 14.61 -5.84
C PHE A 91 -22.42 14.24 -7.28
N ALA A 92 -23.30 13.27 -7.52
CA ALA A 92 -23.52 12.70 -8.85
C ALA A 92 -23.82 13.75 -9.94
N GLY A 93 -24.54 14.82 -9.58
CA GLY A 93 -24.79 15.95 -10.49
C GLY A 93 -23.71 17.05 -10.50
N SER A 94 -22.94 17.17 -9.42
CA SER A 94 -22.03 18.31 -9.19
C SER A 94 -20.62 18.05 -9.72
N LEU A 95 -20.12 16.81 -9.72
CA LEU A 95 -18.75 16.51 -10.14
C LEU A 95 -18.45 16.96 -11.57
N ALA A 96 -19.40 16.72 -12.50
CA ALA A 96 -19.29 17.14 -13.89
C ALA A 96 -19.17 18.67 -14.06
N THR A 97 -19.61 19.44 -13.06
CA THR A 97 -19.53 20.91 -13.08
C THR A 97 -18.19 21.46 -12.60
N LEU A 98 -17.27 20.61 -12.13
CA LEU A 98 -15.95 21.02 -11.63
C LEU A 98 -14.91 21.00 -12.77
N PRO A 99 -14.62 22.15 -13.42
CA PRO A 99 -13.90 22.19 -14.70
C PRO A 99 -12.40 21.88 -14.58
N ARG A 100 -11.87 21.78 -13.35
CA ARG A 100 -10.44 21.58 -13.09
C ARG A 100 -10.15 20.32 -12.28
N LEU A 101 -11.17 19.53 -11.97
CA LEU A 101 -10.99 18.30 -11.19
C LEU A 101 -10.16 17.28 -11.99
N LYS A 102 -8.97 16.96 -11.48
CA LYS A 102 -8.03 16.02 -12.12
C LYS A 102 -7.94 14.70 -11.36
N THR A 103 -8.15 14.72 -10.05
CA THR A 103 -8.03 13.55 -9.18
C THR A 103 -9.31 13.39 -8.38
N LEU A 104 -9.88 12.19 -8.46
CA LEU A 104 -11.04 11.77 -7.69
C LEU A 104 -10.70 10.49 -6.93
N LEU A 105 -10.87 10.50 -5.62
CA LEU A 105 -10.77 9.32 -4.78
C LEU A 105 -12.11 9.12 -4.06
N LEU A 106 -12.69 7.95 -4.24
CA LEU A 106 -13.92 7.52 -3.58
C LEU A 106 -13.61 6.26 -2.76
N SER A 107 -13.90 6.29 -1.48
CA SER A 107 -13.79 5.15 -0.57
C SER A 107 -15.04 5.09 0.30
N GLU A 108 -15.57 3.90 0.55
CA GLU A 108 -16.63 3.67 1.53
C GLU A 108 -16.17 2.63 2.57
N TYR A 109 -16.64 2.77 3.81
CA TYR A 109 -16.26 1.90 4.91
C TYR A 109 -17.35 0.89 5.29
N ASP A 110 -18.55 1.01 4.73
CA ASP A 110 -19.73 0.28 5.20
C ASP A 110 -20.55 -0.33 4.07
N TYR A 111 -21.15 -1.49 4.34
CA TYR A 111 -21.75 -2.39 3.37
C TYR A 111 -23.25 -2.22 3.28
N VAL A 112 -23.73 -0.99 3.23
CA VAL A 112 -25.16 -0.75 3.03
C VAL A 112 -25.45 -0.78 1.54
N ALA A 113 -26.12 -1.85 1.09
CA ALA A 113 -26.54 -1.97 -0.30
C ALA A 113 -27.31 -0.72 -0.73
N PRO A 114 -26.96 -0.11 -1.87
CA PRO A 114 -27.60 1.10 -2.37
C PRO A 114 -29.07 0.82 -2.63
N SER A 115 -29.96 1.68 -2.11
CA SER A 115 -31.37 1.67 -2.48
C SER A 115 -31.67 2.52 -3.73
N THR A 116 -30.68 3.23 -4.28
CA THR A 116 -30.88 4.24 -5.32
C THR A 116 -30.05 4.00 -6.59
N ASN A 117 -30.71 4.04 -7.76
CA ASN A 117 -30.10 3.93 -9.09
C ASN A 117 -29.31 5.18 -9.56
N GLN A 118 -28.81 6.02 -8.65
CA GLN A 118 -28.07 7.22 -9.07
C GLN A 118 -26.65 6.85 -9.47
N GLN A 119 -26.29 7.16 -10.73
CA GLN A 119 -24.95 6.92 -11.25
C GLN A 119 -24.14 8.22 -11.23
N ILE A 120 -22.92 8.15 -10.71
CA ILE A 120 -21.96 9.25 -10.78
C ILE A 120 -21.39 9.33 -12.21
N HIS A 121 -21.52 10.49 -12.85
CA HIS A 121 -20.85 10.76 -14.12
C HIS A 121 -19.47 11.39 -13.88
N LEU A 122 -18.42 10.77 -14.45
CA LEU A 122 -17.07 11.32 -14.36
C LEU A 122 -16.92 12.59 -15.19
N PRO A 123 -16.16 13.58 -14.69
CA PRO A 123 -15.74 14.70 -15.53
C PRO A 123 -14.89 14.23 -16.71
N PRO A 124 -15.07 14.81 -17.91
CA PRO A 124 -14.38 14.37 -19.12
C PRO A 124 -12.86 14.58 -19.07
N HIS A 125 -12.36 15.46 -18.20
CA HIS A 125 -10.94 15.82 -18.04
C HIS A 125 -10.27 15.18 -16.82
N LEU A 126 -10.90 14.17 -16.21
CA LEU A 126 -10.35 13.46 -15.06
C LEU A 126 -9.11 12.64 -15.45
N ASP A 127 -8.00 12.83 -14.75
CA ASP A 127 -6.71 12.19 -15.05
C ASP A 127 -6.43 10.99 -14.13
N ARG A 128 -6.78 11.09 -12.85
CA ARG A 128 -6.62 10.05 -11.84
C ARG A 128 -7.96 9.71 -11.17
N LEU A 129 -8.25 8.42 -11.12
CA LEU A 129 -9.41 7.87 -10.45
C LEU A 129 -8.98 6.75 -9.50
N THR A 130 -9.32 6.92 -8.23
CA THR A 130 -9.12 5.91 -7.18
C THR A 130 -10.49 5.51 -6.66
N LEU A 131 -10.81 4.23 -6.78
CA LEU A 131 -12.06 3.62 -6.32
C LEU A 131 -11.68 2.58 -5.26
N CYS A 132 -11.89 2.88 -3.98
CA CYS A 132 -11.70 1.94 -2.88
C CYS A 132 -13.03 1.27 -2.52
N ASP A 133 -13.01 0.22 -1.71
CA ASP A 133 -14.18 -0.61 -1.34
C ASP A 133 -15.51 0.13 -1.21
N GLY A 134 -16.58 -0.50 -1.71
CA GLY A 134 -17.97 0.00 -1.70
C GLY A 134 -18.34 0.93 -2.85
N TRP A 135 -17.38 1.38 -3.65
CA TRP A 135 -17.61 2.29 -4.78
C TRP A 135 -18.60 1.78 -5.83
N ASP A 136 -18.66 0.46 -6.03
CA ASP A 136 -19.43 -0.24 -7.06
C ASP A 136 -20.94 -0.10 -6.86
N SER A 137 -21.35 0.26 -5.66
CA SER A 137 -22.73 0.60 -5.32
C SER A 137 -23.25 1.89 -5.98
N TYR A 138 -22.37 2.82 -6.38
CA TYR A 138 -22.79 4.17 -6.84
C TYR A 138 -22.14 4.61 -8.15
N PHE A 139 -21.06 3.94 -8.53
CA PHE A 139 -20.30 4.29 -9.71
C PHE A 139 -20.44 3.20 -10.76
N SER A 140 -21.12 3.53 -11.87
CA SER A 140 -21.11 2.65 -13.04
C SER A 140 -19.82 2.83 -13.83
N VAL A 141 -19.11 1.72 -14.04
CA VAL A 141 -17.92 1.67 -14.89
C VAL A 141 -18.22 1.79 -16.37
N ASP A 142 -19.49 1.78 -16.80
CA ASP A 142 -19.85 1.74 -18.22
C ASP A 142 -19.37 2.99 -18.98
N GLY A 143 -19.25 4.13 -18.29
CA GLY A 143 -18.71 5.38 -18.84
C GLY A 143 -17.17 5.48 -18.81
N LEU A 144 -16.50 4.63 -18.03
CA LEU A 144 -15.06 4.69 -17.81
C LEU A 144 -14.25 4.47 -19.10
N PRO A 145 -14.60 3.54 -20.00
CA PRO A 145 -13.90 3.34 -21.26
C PRO A 145 -13.77 4.58 -22.15
N ASN A 146 -14.69 5.54 -22.02
CA ASN A 146 -14.71 6.78 -22.80
C ASN A 146 -14.08 7.97 -22.05
N SER A 147 -13.54 7.73 -20.86
CA SER A 147 -12.92 8.77 -20.03
C SER A 147 -11.49 9.10 -20.47
N SER A 148 -10.95 10.22 -19.98
CA SER A 148 -9.54 10.60 -20.17
C SER A 148 -8.62 10.10 -19.04
N VAL A 149 -9.13 9.22 -18.17
CA VAL A 149 -8.39 8.70 -17.01
C VAL A 149 -7.14 7.96 -17.50
N LYS A 150 -6.00 8.32 -16.92
CA LYS A 150 -4.69 7.69 -17.17
C LYS A 150 -4.18 6.89 -15.98
N ASN A 151 -4.63 7.25 -14.78
CA ASN A 151 -4.21 6.62 -13.54
C ASN A 151 -5.44 6.02 -12.88
N LEU A 152 -5.57 4.70 -12.97
CA LEU A 152 -6.69 3.96 -12.42
C LEU A 152 -6.22 3.09 -11.26
N HIS A 153 -6.81 3.30 -10.09
CA HIS A 153 -6.68 2.44 -8.93
C HIS A 153 -8.07 1.95 -8.54
N ILE A 154 -8.24 0.63 -8.42
CA ILE A 154 -9.51 0.00 -8.03
C ILE A 154 -9.23 -1.02 -6.94
N THR A 155 -9.95 -0.90 -5.83
CA THR A 155 -10.15 -1.94 -4.83
C THR A 155 -11.59 -2.44 -4.99
N THR A 156 -11.80 -3.74 -5.21
CA THR A 156 -13.14 -4.30 -5.39
C THR A 156 -13.24 -5.72 -4.87
N ARG A 157 -14.40 -6.08 -4.34
CA ARG A 157 -14.72 -7.47 -3.96
C ARG A 157 -15.33 -8.29 -5.08
N TYR A 158 -15.74 -7.63 -6.17
CA TYR A 158 -16.44 -8.29 -7.29
C TYR A 158 -15.64 -8.12 -8.58
N PRO A 159 -14.40 -8.63 -8.65
CA PRO A 159 -13.57 -8.49 -9.83
C PRO A 159 -14.26 -9.04 -11.10
N ASP A 160 -15.05 -10.09 -10.99
CA ASP A 160 -15.76 -10.72 -12.13
C ASP A 160 -16.75 -9.81 -12.85
N THR A 161 -17.38 -8.88 -12.13
CA THR A 161 -18.37 -7.98 -12.72
C THR A 161 -17.70 -6.75 -13.31
N ILE A 162 -16.61 -6.31 -12.70
CA ILE A 162 -15.93 -5.04 -13.02
C ILE A 162 -14.88 -5.22 -14.11
N ILE A 163 -14.04 -6.26 -14.01
CA ILE A 163 -12.93 -6.51 -14.93
C ILE A 163 -13.45 -6.60 -16.37
N PRO A 164 -14.47 -7.40 -16.73
CA PRO A 164 -14.94 -7.49 -18.11
C PRO A 164 -15.48 -6.18 -18.66
N ARG A 165 -16.06 -5.32 -17.82
CA ARG A 165 -16.62 -4.02 -18.25
C ARG A 165 -15.54 -2.98 -18.52
N ILE A 166 -14.57 -2.87 -17.62
CA ILE A 166 -13.44 -1.95 -17.79
C ILE A 166 -12.55 -2.43 -18.91
N ILE A 167 -12.30 -3.73 -18.95
CA ILE A 167 -11.29 -4.31 -19.81
C ILE A 167 -11.85 -4.74 -21.19
N GLY A 168 -13.17 -4.85 -21.33
CA GLY A 168 -13.83 -5.06 -22.61
C GLY A 168 -13.55 -3.96 -23.66
N SER A 169 -12.96 -2.83 -23.24
CA SER A 169 -12.49 -1.77 -24.14
C SER A 169 -10.94 -1.70 -24.16
N PRO A 170 -10.29 -2.34 -25.15
CA PRO A 170 -8.83 -2.26 -25.32
C PRO A 170 -8.28 -0.83 -25.37
N HIS A 171 -9.00 0.09 -26.02
CA HIS A 171 -8.58 1.49 -26.16
C HIS A 171 -8.46 2.22 -24.82
N PHE A 172 -9.27 1.83 -23.83
CA PHE A 172 -9.15 2.41 -22.49
C PHE A 172 -7.82 2.03 -21.86
N ILE A 173 -7.44 0.75 -21.94
CA ILE A 173 -6.17 0.24 -21.41
C ILE A 173 -4.97 0.82 -22.15
N GLU A 174 -5.09 1.07 -23.46
CA GLU A 174 -4.06 1.76 -24.25
C GLU A 174 -3.80 3.19 -23.76
N ASN A 175 -4.82 3.87 -23.20
CA ASN A 175 -4.68 5.22 -22.65
C ASN A 175 -4.10 5.26 -21.22
N LEU A 176 -4.13 4.13 -20.50
CA LEU A 176 -3.65 4.07 -19.13
C LEU A 176 -2.12 4.16 -19.05
N THR A 177 -1.65 4.88 -18.04
CA THR A 177 -0.24 4.90 -17.62
C THR A 177 -0.03 4.24 -16.27
N HIS A 178 -1.05 4.22 -15.41
CA HIS A 178 -1.02 3.51 -14.13
C HIS A 178 -2.28 2.67 -13.99
N LEU A 179 -2.09 1.39 -13.70
CA LEU A 179 -3.16 0.44 -13.46
C LEU A 179 -2.86 -0.33 -12.17
N SER A 180 -3.66 -0.10 -11.14
CA SER A 180 -3.58 -0.80 -9.86
C SER A 180 -4.91 -1.44 -9.55
N TRP A 181 -4.90 -2.76 -9.38
CA TRP A 181 -6.07 -3.54 -9.01
C TRP A 181 -5.84 -4.29 -7.71
N LEU A 182 -6.71 -4.05 -6.74
CA LEU A 182 -6.76 -4.72 -5.44
C LEU A 182 -8.11 -5.45 -5.35
N PHE A 183 -8.11 -6.72 -4.97
CA PHE A 183 -9.35 -7.45 -4.74
C PHE A 183 -9.17 -8.51 -3.66
N ASP A 184 -10.11 -8.56 -2.72
CA ASP A 184 -10.02 -9.42 -1.54
C ASP A 184 -10.60 -10.82 -1.81
N ASP A 185 -11.67 -10.88 -2.60
CA ASP A 185 -12.38 -12.14 -2.89
C ASP A 185 -11.86 -12.83 -4.15
N ALA A 186 -12.04 -14.15 -4.19
CA ALA A 186 -11.67 -14.97 -5.34
C ALA A 186 -12.49 -14.60 -6.59
N ILE A 187 -11.79 -14.46 -7.71
CA ILE A 187 -12.40 -14.37 -9.04
C ILE A 187 -13.07 -15.72 -9.34
N ASP A 188 -14.36 -15.71 -9.61
CA ASP A 188 -15.15 -16.90 -9.96
C ASP A 188 -14.53 -17.61 -11.18
N SER A 189 -14.67 -18.94 -11.23
CA SER A 189 -13.95 -19.80 -12.17
C SER A 189 -14.27 -19.54 -13.64
N ASP A 190 -15.39 -18.86 -13.91
CA ASP A 190 -15.93 -18.66 -15.24
C ASP A 190 -15.43 -17.37 -15.93
N ALA A 191 -14.62 -16.56 -15.24
CA ALA A 191 -13.99 -15.39 -15.85
C ALA A 191 -12.98 -15.79 -16.94
N SER A 192 -13.46 -15.81 -18.18
CA SER A 192 -12.68 -16.18 -19.36
C SER A 192 -11.46 -15.29 -19.62
N THR A 193 -11.42 -14.08 -19.04
CA THR A 193 -10.47 -13.05 -19.43
C THR A 193 -9.58 -12.62 -18.26
N SER A 194 -8.31 -13.01 -18.32
CA SER A 194 -7.29 -12.66 -17.33
C SER A 194 -6.86 -11.20 -17.43
N ILE A 195 -6.81 -10.46 -16.32
CA ILE A 195 -6.23 -9.11 -16.23
C ILE A 195 -4.84 -9.00 -16.89
N PHE A 196 -3.95 -9.97 -16.65
CA PHE A 196 -2.61 -10.00 -17.25
C PHE A 196 -2.64 -10.12 -18.78
N GLN A 197 -3.60 -10.84 -19.35
CA GLN A 197 -3.73 -10.98 -20.80
C GLN A 197 -3.90 -9.62 -21.46
N ILE A 198 -4.79 -8.80 -20.88
CA ILE A 198 -5.11 -7.49 -21.43
C ILE A 198 -4.00 -6.51 -21.12
N ALA A 199 -3.58 -6.39 -19.86
CA ALA A 199 -2.54 -5.43 -19.48
C ALA A 199 -1.27 -5.64 -20.33
N LEU A 200 -0.84 -6.90 -20.51
CA LEU A 200 0.33 -7.22 -21.34
C LEU A 200 0.08 -7.08 -22.85
N ARG A 201 -1.18 -7.10 -23.31
CA ARG A 201 -1.52 -6.96 -24.74
C ARG A 201 -1.72 -5.52 -25.18
N TYR A 202 -2.38 -4.70 -24.35
CA TYR A 202 -2.84 -3.36 -24.72
C TYR A 202 -2.18 -2.26 -23.89
N GLY A 203 -1.53 -2.58 -22.77
CA GLY A 203 -0.92 -1.60 -21.86
C GLY A 203 0.41 -1.00 -22.33
N ALA A 204 0.59 -0.71 -23.61
CA ALA A 204 1.87 -0.20 -24.14
C ALA A 204 2.34 1.11 -23.47
N ASN A 205 1.41 1.90 -22.93
CA ASN A 205 1.72 3.15 -22.22
C ASN A 205 1.85 2.98 -20.70
N LEU A 206 1.65 1.78 -20.16
CA LEU A 206 1.72 1.53 -18.72
C LEU A 206 3.15 1.72 -18.21
N LYS A 207 3.27 2.64 -17.25
CA LYS A 207 4.41 2.84 -16.36
C LYS A 207 4.27 2.02 -15.08
N CYS A 208 3.03 1.84 -14.62
CA CYS A 208 2.70 1.11 -13.41
C CYS A 208 1.66 0.03 -13.70
N LEU A 209 1.98 -1.20 -13.31
CA LEU A 209 1.06 -2.32 -13.29
C LEU A 209 1.14 -2.98 -11.91
N ARG A 210 0.09 -2.86 -11.11
CA ARG A 210 -0.06 -3.50 -9.80
C ARG A 210 -1.32 -4.37 -9.78
N VAL A 211 -1.18 -5.62 -9.36
CA VAL A 211 -2.29 -6.55 -9.15
C VAL A 211 -2.10 -7.22 -7.79
N LYS A 212 -3.04 -7.02 -6.87
CA LYS A 212 -3.06 -7.62 -5.55
C LYS A 212 -4.39 -8.31 -5.32
N GLY A 213 -4.37 -9.59 -4.96
CA GLY A 213 -5.58 -10.33 -4.66
C GLY A 213 -5.57 -11.80 -5.07
N CYS A 214 -6.77 -12.39 -5.07
CA CYS A 214 -7.03 -13.79 -5.36
C CYS A 214 -7.17 -14.05 -6.88
N LEU A 215 -6.15 -14.63 -7.51
CA LEU A 215 -6.15 -14.89 -8.95
C LEU A 215 -7.24 -15.90 -9.36
N SER A 216 -7.77 -15.77 -10.58
CA SER A 216 -8.72 -16.76 -11.10
C SER A 216 -8.02 -18.10 -11.31
N PRO A 217 -8.72 -19.24 -11.32
CA PRO A 217 -8.09 -20.56 -11.47
C PRO A 217 -7.34 -20.79 -12.80
N ALA A 218 -7.45 -19.87 -13.76
CA ALA A 218 -6.80 -20.01 -15.06
C ALA A 218 -5.27 -19.81 -14.95
N PRO A 219 -4.44 -20.59 -15.66
CA PRO A 219 -2.99 -20.43 -15.61
C PRO A 219 -2.58 -19.10 -16.24
N HIS A 220 -2.12 -18.17 -15.43
CA HIS A 220 -1.74 -16.82 -15.83
C HIS A 220 -0.30 -16.74 -16.36
N SER A 221 0.57 -17.69 -16.00
CA SER A 221 1.94 -17.86 -16.47
C SER A 221 2.06 -17.78 -17.99
N ARG A 222 1.10 -18.38 -18.71
CA ARG A 222 1.04 -18.38 -20.18
C ARG A 222 1.13 -16.99 -20.80
N TYR A 223 0.53 -15.97 -20.16
CA TYR A 223 0.51 -14.61 -20.69
C TYR A 223 1.88 -13.93 -20.57
N PHE A 224 2.62 -14.19 -19.48
CA PHE A 224 4.00 -13.74 -19.33
C PHE A 224 4.94 -14.49 -20.27
N ARG A 225 4.78 -15.82 -20.39
CA ARG A 225 5.57 -16.66 -21.30
C ARG A 225 5.44 -16.24 -22.76
N GLN A 226 4.21 -15.99 -23.23
CA GLN A 226 3.96 -15.52 -24.60
C GLN A 226 4.67 -14.20 -24.94
N ARG A 227 4.95 -13.37 -23.93
CA ARG A 227 5.60 -12.07 -24.07
C ARG A 227 7.09 -12.10 -23.75
N THR A 228 7.59 -13.23 -23.27
CA THR A 228 9.02 -13.41 -22.98
C THR A 228 9.74 -13.83 -24.27
N GLY A 229 10.67 -13.00 -24.75
CA GLY A 229 11.60 -13.34 -25.85
C GLY A 229 11.15 -13.00 -27.27
N THR A 230 9.85 -12.80 -27.53
CA THR A 230 9.32 -12.53 -28.90
C THR A 230 8.96 -11.06 -29.14
N VAL A 231 8.63 -10.31 -28.10
CA VAL A 231 8.25 -8.89 -28.20
C VAL A 231 9.07 -8.07 -27.20
N PRO A 232 10.22 -7.51 -27.62
CA PRO A 232 11.05 -6.65 -26.76
C PRO A 232 10.30 -5.45 -26.17
N GLU A 233 9.13 -5.13 -26.71
CA GLU A 233 8.35 -3.93 -26.43
C GLU A 233 7.15 -4.14 -25.51
N THR A 234 6.90 -5.34 -24.95
CA THR A 234 5.78 -5.48 -24.01
C THR A 234 6.03 -4.69 -22.73
N LEU A 235 5.15 -3.71 -22.45
CA LEU A 235 5.28 -2.71 -21.38
C LEU A 235 6.64 -1.98 -21.44
N PRO A 236 6.92 -1.20 -22.50
CA PRO A 236 8.22 -0.58 -22.74
C PRO A 236 8.51 0.54 -21.74
N HIS A 237 7.48 1.16 -21.15
CA HIS A 237 7.59 2.26 -20.20
C HIS A 237 7.48 1.83 -18.73
N LEU A 238 7.43 0.51 -18.46
CA LEU A 238 7.24 -0.03 -17.12
C LEU A 238 8.37 0.39 -16.17
N THR A 239 8.02 1.18 -15.15
CA THR A 239 8.87 1.63 -14.04
C THR A 239 8.39 1.06 -12.71
N GLU A 240 7.13 0.67 -12.57
CA GLU A 240 6.57 0.13 -11.35
C GLU A 240 5.82 -1.16 -11.64
N PHE A 241 6.13 -2.21 -10.90
CA PHE A 241 5.51 -3.51 -11.10
C PHE A 241 5.18 -4.15 -9.77
N GLY A 242 3.93 -4.57 -9.58
CA GLY A 242 3.50 -5.25 -8.39
C GLY A 242 2.58 -6.41 -8.67
N ILE A 243 2.91 -7.57 -8.11
CA ILE A 243 2.02 -8.72 -8.02
C ILE A 243 2.04 -9.17 -6.57
N TYR A 244 0.86 -9.25 -5.95
CA TYR A 244 0.69 -9.80 -4.61
C TYR A 244 -0.48 -10.79 -4.63
N VAL A 245 -0.20 -12.09 -4.59
CA VAL A 245 -1.24 -13.12 -4.59
C VAL A 245 -1.62 -13.46 -3.15
N THR A 246 -2.91 -13.38 -2.80
CA THR A 246 -3.40 -13.57 -1.41
C THR A 246 -3.93 -14.96 -1.12
N SER A 247 -4.43 -15.68 -2.14
CA SER A 247 -5.06 -17.00 -1.99
C SER A 247 -4.32 -18.12 -2.70
N ASP A 248 -4.75 -19.35 -2.44
CA ASP A 248 -4.31 -20.56 -3.13
C ASP A 248 -4.65 -20.46 -4.62
N HIS A 249 -3.67 -20.66 -5.48
CA HIS A 249 -3.82 -20.70 -6.93
C HIS A 249 -2.80 -21.69 -7.51
N SER A 250 -3.25 -22.61 -8.34
CA SER A 250 -2.42 -23.67 -8.91
C SER A 250 -1.90 -23.28 -10.29
N ASP A 251 -0.78 -22.58 -10.33
CA ASP A 251 0.01 -22.29 -11.53
C ASP A 251 1.50 -22.29 -11.17
N PRO A 252 2.15 -23.48 -11.13
CA PRO A 252 3.53 -23.61 -10.64
C PRO A 252 4.57 -22.93 -11.55
N ASP A 253 4.17 -22.42 -12.71
CA ASP A 253 5.03 -21.62 -13.60
C ASP A 253 4.77 -20.11 -13.45
N PHE A 254 3.86 -19.67 -12.56
CA PHE A 254 3.48 -18.28 -12.42
C PHE A 254 4.64 -17.36 -12.05
N PHE A 255 5.24 -17.53 -10.86
CA PHE A 255 6.38 -16.71 -10.47
C PHE A 255 7.61 -16.91 -11.36
N PRO A 256 7.96 -18.13 -11.81
CA PRO A 256 9.01 -18.31 -12.82
C PRO A 256 8.78 -17.49 -14.10
N ALA A 257 7.56 -17.49 -14.66
CA ALA A 257 7.21 -16.73 -15.84
C ALA A 257 7.25 -15.21 -15.60
N VAL A 258 6.74 -14.74 -14.46
CA VAL A 258 6.82 -13.33 -14.04
C VAL A 258 8.28 -12.89 -13.93
N CYS A 259 9.12 -13.68 -13.27
CA CYS A 259 10.55 -13.38 -13.13
C CYS A 259 11.24 -13.30 -14.49
N ASP A 260 10.97 -14.23 -15.41
CA ASP A 260 11.55 -14.20 -16.75
C ASP A 260 11.10 -12.98 -17.57
N PHE A 261 9.84 -12.57 -17.43
CA PHE A 261 9.32 -11.34 -18.03
C PHE A 261 10.00 -10.06 -17.48
N LEU A 262 10.31 -10.04 -16.18
CA LEU A 262 10.93 -8.91 -15.48
C LEU A 262 12.45 -8.83 -15.65
N LYS A 263 13.15 -9.95 -15.85
CA LYS A 263 14.62 -9.99 -16.05
C LYS A 263 15.17 -8.89 -16.97
N PRO A 264 14.61 -8.64 -18.18
CA PRO A 264 15.11 -7.57 -19.06
C PRO A 264 14.72 -6.15 -18.62
N LYS A 265 13.79 -6.00 -17.67
CA LYS A 265 13.19 -4.71 -17.24
C LYS A 265 13.63 -4.28 -15.85
N VAL A 266 14.15 -5.19 -15.03
CA VAL A 266 14.44 -4.93 -13.60
C VAL A 266 15.36 -3.74 -13.36
N ALA A 267 16.26 -3.41 -14.30
CA ALA A 267 17.18 -2.28 -14.17
C ALA A 267 16.50 -0.90 -14.21
N ARG A 268 15.32 -0.79 -14.85
CA ARG A 268 14.55 0.46 -14.97
C ARG A 268 13.39 0.55 -13.97
N LEU A 269 13.16 -0.48 -13.16
CA LEU A 269 12.11 -0.45 -12.16
C LEU A 269 12.53 0.44 -10.99
N ILE A 270 11.62 1.30 -10.57
CA ILE A 270 11.67 2.17 -9.40
C ILE A 270 11.00 1.46 -8.21
N HIS A 271 9.88 0.78 -8.47
CA HIS A 271 9.14 0.00 -7.47
C HIS A 271 8.91 -1.44 -7.94
N LEU A 272 9.20 -2.41 -7.06
CA LEU A 272 8.92 -3.82 -7.30
C LEU A 272 8.21 -4.46 -6.09
N GLU A 273 7.07 -5.10 -6.34
CA GLU A 273 6.34 -5.90 -5.37
C GLU A 273 6.11 -7.30 -5.94
N LEU A 274 6.60 -8.33 -5.23
CA LEU A 274 6.38 -9.73 -5.57
C LEU A 274 5.94 -10.48 -4.31
N GLY A 275 4.67 -10.34 -3.93
CA GLY A 275 4.05 -11.02 -2.79
C GLY A 275 3.42 -12.35 -3.17
N SER A 276 3.63 -13.36 -2.32
CA SER A 276 3.01 -14.68 -2.44
C SER A 276 2.06 -14.93 -1.26
N PRO A 277 1.18 -15.94 -1.35
CA PRO A 277 0.30 -16.32 -0.25
C PRO A 277 1.09 -16.71 0.99
N GLY A 278 0.40 -16.73 2.13
CA GLY A 278 1.02 -17.04 3.43
C GLY A 278 1.52 -18.47 3.52
N THR A 279 0.81 -19.46 3.00
CA THR A 279 1.15 -20.87 3.25
C THR A 279 2.24 -21.38 2.30
N THR A 280 3.12 -22.27 2.77
CA THR A 280 4.15 -22.89 1.91
C THR A 280 3.53 -23.70 0.76
N ALA A 281 2.42 -24.40 1.01
CA ALA A 281 1.72 -25.16 -0.03
C ALA A 281 1.24 -24.25 -1.17
N ALA A 282 0.59 -23.13 -0.84
CA ALA A 282 0.12 -22.17 -1.85
C ALA A 282 1.27 -21.44 -2.56
N GLN A 283 2.41 -21.24 -1.87
CA GLN A 283 3.62 -20.75 -2.49
C GLN A 283 4.17 -21.74 -3.52
N ASP A 284 4.26 -23.02 -3.18
CA ASP A 284 4.72 -24.09 -4.08
C ASP A 284 3.80 -24.22 -5.30
N ASP A 285 2.48 -24.10 -5.10
CA ASP A 285 1.47 -24.12 -6.17
C ASP A 285 1.61 -22.97 -7.17
N LEU A 286 2.28 -21.88 -6.80
CA LEU A 286 2.62 -20.73 -7.66
C LEU A 286 4.04 -20.77 -8.22
N GLY A 287 4.82 -21.80 -7.89
CA GLY A 287 6.24 -21.87 -8.23
C GLY A 287 7.10 -20.90 -7.43
N TYR A 288 6.60 -20.42 -6.29
CA TYR A 288 7.33 -19.56 -5.37
C TYR A 288 8.28 -20.44 -4.53
N ASP A 289 9.49 -20.65 -5.04
CA ASP A 289 10.54 -21.54 -4.48
C ASP A 289 11.19 -21.01 -3.17
N GLY A 290 10.36 -20.58 -2.22
CA GLY A 290 10.79 -19.82 -1.05
C GLY A 290 11.50 -18.53 -1.45
N GLY A 291 11.03 -17.89 -2.51
CA GLY A 291 11.54 -16.63 -3.04
C GLY A 291 12.90 -16.70 -3.72
N ARG A 292 13.58 -17.85 -3.78
CA ARG A 292 14.95 -17.96 -4.33
C ARG A 292 15.02 -17.48 -5.79
N GLY A 293 14.04 -17.80 -6.61
CA GLY A 293 13.90 -17.37 -8.00
C GLY A 293 13.65 -15.87 -8.13
N CYS A 294 12.74 -15.34 -7.31
CA CYS A 294 12.45 -13.91 -7.27
C CYS A 294 13.68 -13.10 -6.80
N TRP A 295 14.35 -13.53 -5.72
CA TRP A 295 15.57 -12.90 -5.22
C TRP A 295 16.75 -13.05 -6.21
N ALA A 296 16.72 -14.04 -7.09
CA ALA A 296 17.73 -14.23 -8.13
C ALA A 296 17.65 -13.19 -9.26
N LEU A 297 16.55 -12.42 -9.38
CA LEU A 297 16.43 -11.31 -10.32
C LEU A 297 17.60 -10.31 -10.19
N PHE A 298 18.14 -10.17 -8.98
CA PHE A 298 19.22 -9.22 -8.68
C PHE A 298 20.63 -9.80 -8.78
N LYS A 299 20.79 -11.14 -8.87
CA LYS A 299 22.12 -11.80 -8.86
C LYS A 299 22.95 -11.49 -10.10
N ASN A 300 22.35 -11.50 -11.29
CA ASN A 300 23.08 -11.50 -12.56
C ASN A 300 23.47 -10.10 -13.09
N ASN A 301 22.88 -9.04 -12.54
CA ASN A 301 23.21 -7.68 -12.97
C ASN A 301 24.45 -7.10 -12.29
N ALA A 302 24.94 -7.74 -11.22
CA ALA A 302 26.22 -7.38 -10.60
C ALA A 302 27.39 -7.39 -11.61
N HIS A 303 27.32 -8.24 -12.64
CA HIS A 303 28.34 -8.32 -13.68
C HIS A 303 28.17 -7.29 -14.81
N ARG A 304 26.95 -6.79 -15.04
CA ARG A 304 26.65 -5.89 -16.18
C ARG A 304 26.88 -4.41 -15.88
N ARG A 305 27.24 -4.03 -14.64
CA ARG A 305 27.45 -2.63 -14.20
C ARG A 305 26.30 -1.68 -14.54
N ILE A 306 25.10 -2.18 -14.81
CA ILE A 306 23.93 -1.34 -15.02
C ILE A 306 23.42 -0.96 -13.63
N PRO A 307 23.42 0.34 -13.27
CA PRO A 307 22.87 0.76 -11.99
C PRO A 307 21.36 0.47 -11.99
N PHE A 308 20.88 -0.11 -10.89
CA PHE A 308 19.46 -0.21 -10.64
C PHE A 308 18.95 1.15 -10.16
N VAL A 309 17.79 1.58 -10.64
CA VAL A 309 17.05 2.75 -10.11
C VAL A 309 15.97 2.33 -9.10
N LEU A 310 16.05 1.10 -8.58
CA LEU A 310 15.05 0.55 -7.68
C LEU A 310 15.14 1.24 -6.30
N GLU A 311 14.10 1.99 -5.95
CA GLU A 311 13.97 2.72 -4.69
C GLU A 311 13.16 1.91 -3.67
N SER A 312 12.17 1.13 -4.14
CA SER A 312 11.24 0.40 -3.27
C SER A 312 11.13 -1.07 -3.64
N LEU A 313 11.26 -1.97 -2.66
CA LEU A 313 11.23 -3.43 -2.85
C LEU A 313 10.34 -4.13 -1.82
N SER A 314 9.33 -4.87 -2.28
CA SER A 314 8.46 -5.77 -1.48
C SER A 314 8.72 -7.17 -1.92
N MET A 315 9.16 -8.01 -1.00
CA MET A 315 9.28 -9.43 -1.26
C MET A 315 9.09 -10.23 0.03
N PRO A 316 8.50 -11.42 -0.07
CA PRO A 316 8.55 -12.39 1.01
C PRO A 316 9.99 -12.74 1.36
N LEU A 317 10.18 -12.97 2.65
CA LEU A 317 11.40 -13.53 3.18
C LEU A 317 11.62 -14.90 2.55
N PRO A 318 12.87 -15.20 2.17
CA PRO A 318 13.17 -16.47 1.57
C PRO A 318 12.97 -17.60 2.58
N ALA A 319 12.43 -18.72 2.12
CA ALA A 319 12.14 -19.86 2.99
C ALA A 319 13.41 -20.41 3.67
N GLY A 320 13.23 -20.88 4.91
CA GLY A 320 14.27 -21.55 5.70
C GLY A 320 14.92 -20.69 6.79
N LYS A 321 15.84 -21.31 7.54
CA LYS A 321 16.47 -20.72 8.74
C LYS A 321 17.72 -19.89 8.45
N ALA A 322 17.94 -19.54 7.17
CA ALA A 322 19.12 -18.78 6.78
C ALA A 322 19.02 -17.35 7.32
N ASN A 323 20.15 -16.81 7.76
CA ASN A 323 20.23 -15.42 8.19
C ASN A 323 20.03 -14.48 6.99
N PHE A 324 18.88 -13.81 6.94
CA PHE A 324 18.52 -12.89 5.86
C PHE A 324 19.54 -11.77 5.72
N GLY A 325 19.92 -11.17 6.85
CA GLY A 325 20.93 -10.11 6.91
C GLY A 325 22.25 -10.53 6.26
N LEU A 326 22.70 -11.76 6.42
CA LEU A 326 23.97 -12.24 5.88
C LEU A 326 23.87 -12.67 4.40
N HIS A 327 22.79 -13.35 4.03
CA HIS A 327 22.71 -14.02 2.73
C HIS A 327 22.01 -13.20 1.64
N TYR A 328 21.01 -12.41 2.03
CA TYR A 328 20.08 -11.76 1.11
C TYR A 328 20.22 -10.24 1.10
N SER A 329 20.69 -9.59 2.17
CA SER A 329 20.93 -8.13 2.15
C SER A 329 21.80 -7.68 0.98
N ARG A 330 22.81 -8.48 0.61
CA ARG A 330 23.69 -8.25 -0.55
C ARG A 330 23.03 -8.35 -1.91
N LEU A 331 21.84 -8.96 -1.98
CA LEU A 331 21.04 -9.05 -3.22
C LEU A 331 20.15 -7.83 -3.39
N ILE A 332 19.90 -7.07 -2.33
CA ILE A 332 19.09 -5.85 -2.38
C ILE A 332 19.89 -4.79 -3.17
N PRO A 333 19.32 -4.17 -4.21
CA PRO A 333 19.99 -3.10 -4.93
C PRO A 333 20.38 -1.94 -4.00
N ARG A 334 21.54 -1.31 -4.25
CA ARG A 334 22.09 -0.24 -3.40
C ARG A 334 21.24 1.03 -3.38
N SER A 335 20.40 1.24 -4.38
CA SER A 335 19.47 2.36 -4.52
C SER A 335 18.22 2.22 -3.65
N VAL A 336 17.93 1.04 -3.11
CA VAL A 336 16.72 0.81 -2.32
C VAL A 336 16.75 1.65 -1.06
N THR A 337 15.72 2.49 -0.89
CA THR A 337 15.45 3.34 0.27
C THR A 337 14.35 2.76 1.16
N THR A 338 13.43 1.98 0.57
CA THR A 338 12.31 1.35 1.25
C THR A 338 12.28 -0.16 0.98
N LEU A 339 12.32 -0.96 2.05
CA LEU A 339 12.27 -2.43 1.97
C LEU A 339 11.07 -2.95 2.74
N SER A 340 10.15 -3.61 2.06
CA SER A 340 9.05 -4.34 2.67
C SER A 340 9.28 -5.84 2.61
N LEU A 341 9.14 -6.49 3.76
CA LEU A 341 9.35 -7.92 3.93
C LEU A 341 8.08 -8.54 4.49
N SER A 342 7.56 -9.57 3.81
CA SER A 342 6.46 -10.40 4.30
C SER A 342 6.96 -11.82 4.58
N GLY A 343 6.22 -12.63 5.32
CA GLY A 343 6.60 -14.02 5.50
C GLY A 343 5.78 -14.71 6.57
N HIS A 344 5.36 -15.93 6.27
CA HIS A 344 4.68 -16.81 7.23
C HIS A 344 5.64 -17.34 8.30
N ASP A 345 6.93 -17.49 7.96
CA ASP A 345 7.99 -17.93 8.86
C ASP A 345 8.61 -16.78 9.68
N LEU A 346 7.80 -15.79 10.07
CA LEU A 346 8.18 -14.78 11.06
C LEU A 346 7.84 -15.14 12.53
N PRO A 347 7.78 -16.42 13.01
CA PRO A 347 7.50 -16.65 14.42
C PRO A 347 8.65 -16.13 15.30
N HIS A 348 8.27 -15.75 16.52
CA HIS A 348 9.08 -15.13 17.57
C HIS A 348 10.52 -15.68 17.70
N ASN A 349 10.72 -16.99 17.51
CA ASN A 349 12.02 -17.65 17.67
C ASN A 349 12.93 -17.55 16.43
N SER A 350 12.37 -17.31 15.25
CA SER A 350 13.11 -17.25 13.98
C SER A 350 13.64 -15.84 13.68
N ILE A 351 12.95 -14.78 14.10
CA ILE A 351 13.36 -13.38 13.84
C ILE A 351 14.77 -13.07 14.35
N ARG A 352 15.10 -13.56 15.56
CA ARG A 352 16.43 -13.41 16.14
C ARG A 352 17.51 -14.06 15.29
N GLN A 353 17.19 -15.11 14.54
CA GLN A 353 18.12 -15.79 13.63
C GLN A 353 18.17 -15.13 12.26
N ILE A 354 17.02 -14.65 11.75
CA ILE A 354 16.88 -13.97 10.45
C ILE A 354 17.74 -12.69 10.43
N PHE A 355 17.69 -11.89 11.50
CA PHE A 355 18.42 -10.63 11.62
C PHE A 355 19.63 -10.70 12.55
N LYS A 356 20.08 -11.91 12.95
CA LYS A 356 21.26 -12.03 13.83
C LYS A 356 22.49 -11.39 13.18
N VAL A 357 23.15 -10.44 13.84
CA VAL A 357 24.46 -9.97 13.38
C VAL A 357 25.52 -11.02 13.80
N PRO A 358 26.24 -11.67 12.86
CA PRO A 358 27.28 -12.62 13.23
C PRO A 358 28.41 -11.91 13.96
N ARG A 359 28.88 -12.48 15.08
CA ARG A 359 30.01 -11.92 15.85
C ARG A 359 31.35 -12.01 15.11
N SER A 360 31.45 -12.83 14.06
CA SER A 360 32.68 -13.03 13.31
C SER A 360 32.83 -11.99 12.18
N LYS A 361 33.87 -11.16 12.27
CA LYS A 361 34.15 -10.02 11.37
C LYS A 361 34.40 -10.36 9.88
N LYS A 362 34.41 -11.64 9.48
CA LYS A 362 34.84 -12.02 8.12
C LYS A 362 33.81 -11.69 7.02
N ARG A 363 32.50 -11.68 7.33
CA ARG A 363 31.43 -11.27 6.39
C ARG A 363 30.26 -10.68 7.18
N GLY A 364 30.15 -9.36 7.19
CA GLY A 364 28.99 -8.66 7.75
C GLY A 364 27.82 -8.62 6.76
N PRO A 365 26.62 -8.26 7.23
CA PRO A 365 25.50 -7.92 6.34
C PRO A 365 25.88 -6.73 5.44
N SER A 366 25.32 -6.67 4.24
CA SER A 366 25.62 -5.64 3.25
C SER A 366 24.33 -4.94 2.82
N TRP A 367 23.75 -4.17 3.75
CA TRP A 367 22.54 -3.39 3.49
C TRP A 367 22.77 -2.26 2.48
N PRO A 368 21.72 -1.83 1.76
CA PRO A 368 21.78 -0.62 0.95
C PRO A 368 22.14 0.60 1.82
N PRO A 369 23.06 1.47 1.40
CA PRO A 369 23.50 2.63 2.19
C PRO A 369 22.41 3.68 2.39
N ASN A 370 21.38 3.66 1.53
CA ASN A 370 20.27 4.62 1.58
C ASN A 370 18.98 3.99 2.14
N LEU A 371 19.03 2.76 2.67
CA LEU A 371 17.85 2.10 3.24
C LEU A 371 17.41 2.83 4.51
N ARG A 372 16.25 3.48 4.48
CA ARG A 372 15.72 4.35 5.55
C ARG A 372 14.43 3.81 6.16
N LEU A 373 13.57 3.20 5.36
CA LEU A 373 12.30 2.63 5.81
C LEU A 373 12.33 1.10 5.64
N VAL A 374 12.06 0.36 6.71
CA VAL A 374 11.79 -1.08 6.63
C VAL A 374 10.38 -1.38 7.10
N CYS A 375 9.63 -2.03 6.24
CA CYS A 375 8.27 -2.47 6.49
C CYS A 375 8.28 -3.98 6.75
N ILE A 376 7.67 -4.44 7.84
CA ILE A 376 7.52 -5.86 8.15
C ILE A 376 6.03 -6.18 8.18
N HIS A 377 5.58 -7.03 7.27
CA HIS A 377 4.22 -7.57 7.28
C HIS A 377 4.17 -8.79 8.20
N ILE A 378 3.33 -8.70 9.22
CA ILE A 378 3.12 -9.73 10.23
C ILE A 378 1.71 -10.30 10.04
N ASN A 379 1.57 -11.62 10.25
CA ASN A 379 0.28 -12.29 10.21
C ASN A 379 -0.16 -12.58 11.64
N SER A 380 -0.96 -11.68 12.25
CA SER A 380 -1.38 -11.77 13.66
C SER A 380 -2.30 -12.94 13.96
N LEU A 381 -3.02 -13.51 12.98
CA LEU A 381 -3.89 -14.67 13.22
C LEU A 381 -3.13 -15.91 13.71
N SER A 382 -1.86 -16.05 13.34
CA SER A 382 -1.01 -17.12 13.87
C SER A 382 -0.57 -16.86 15.33
N TYR A 383 -0.81 -15.64 15.84
CA TYR A 383 -0.38 -15.13 17.13
C TYR A 383 -1.57 -14.67 17.97
N HIS A 384 -2.51 -15.57 18.25
CA HIS A 384 -3.40 -15.38 19.40
C HIS A 384 -2.57 -15.52 20.69
N PHE A 385 -1.76 -14.50 21.00
CA PHE A 385 -1.31 -14.31 22.35
C PHE A 385 -2.54 -13.98 23.17
N ASN A 386 -2.92 -14.84 24.09
CA ASN A 386 -3.92 -14.52 25.13
C ASN A 386 -3.45 -13.38 26.07
N ASN A 387 -2.35 -12.70 25.74
CA ASN A 387 -1.73 -11.65 26.54
C ASN A 387 -1.20 -10.52 25.62
N PRO A 388 -1.87 -9.36 25.54
CA PRO A 388 -1.42 -8.22 24.73
C PRO A 388 -0.07 -7.66 25.17
N ALA A 389 0.37 -7.90 26.42
CA ALA A 389 1.70 -7.49 26.86
C ALA A 389 2.83 -8.21 26.09
N CYS A 390 2.58 -9.45 25.63
CA CYS A 390 3.57 -10.22 24.87
C CYS A 390 3.78 -9.68 23.45
N GLU A 391 2.75 -9.10 22.84
CA GLU A 391 2.82 -8.55 21.48
C GLU A 391 3.73 -7.33 21.45
N TRP A 392 3.55 -6.39 22.39
CA TRP A 392 4.37 -5.19 22.49
C TRP A 392 5.86 -5.50 22.77
N GLU A 393 6.14 -6.44 23.68
CA GLU A 393 7.53 -6.86 23.97
C GLU A 393 8.22 -7.47 22.73
N TRP A 394 7.45 -8.19 21.92
CA TRP A 394 7.96 -8.79 20.69
C TRP A 394 8.25 -7.72 19.63
N GLU A 395 7.33 -6.79 19.39
CA GLU A 395 7.54 -5.68 18.46
C GLU A 395 8.78 -4.86 18.84
N CYS A 396 8.90 -4.48 20.12
CA CYS A 396 10.08 -3.80 20.65
C CYS A 396 11.36 -4.59 20.34
N THR A 397 11.35 -5.91 20.61
CA THR A 397 12.49 -6.79 20.35
C THR A 397 12.85 -6.84 18.86
N LEU A 398 11.86 -6.92 17.98
CA LEU A 398 12.05 -6.94 16.53
C LEU A 398 12.65 -5.61 16.04
N VAL A 399 12.07 -4.48 16.45
CA VAL A 399 12.52 -3.13 16.08
C VAL A 399 13.97 -2.93 16.53
N ASP A 400 14.30 -3.30 17.76
CA ASP A 400 15.67 -3.22 18.27
C ASP A 400 16.66 -4.10 17.49
N LEU A 401 16.24 -5.31 17.10
CA LEU A 401 17.07 -6.19 16.27
C LEU A 401 17.32 -5.59 14.89
N LEU A 402 16.28 -5.04 14.24
CA LEU A 402 16.41 -4.38 12.94
C LEU A 402 17.31 -3.15 13.03
N ALA A 403 17.07 -2.30 14.02
CA ALA A 403 17.82 -1.06 14.24
C ALA A 403 19.31 -1.31 14.49
N LYS A 404 19.65 -2.38 15.23
CA LYS A 404 21.03 -2.86 15.44
C LYS A 404 21.65 -3.53 14.21
N SER A 405 20.83 -4.14 13.35
CA SER A 405 21.30 -4.90 12.19
C SER A 405 21.46 -4.06 10.93
N ILE A 406 20.70 -2.97 10.83
CA ILE A 406 20.62 -2.08 9.66
C ILE A 406 21.03 -0.68 10.13
N PRO A 407 22.28 -0.24 9.88
CA PRO A 407 22.76 1.03 10.42
C PRO A 407 22.04 2.27 9.89
N THR A 408 21.43 2.17 8.70
CA THR A 408 20.88 3.31 7.96
C THR A 408 19.39 3.52 8.18
N ILE A 409 18.68 2.54 8.77
CA ILE A 409 17.24 2.60 8.97
C ILE A 409 16.87 3.70 9.96
N ARG A 410 15.86 4.49 9.61
CA ARG A 410 15.30 5.57 10.42
C ARG A 410 13.89 5.28 10.89
N VAL A 411 13.12 4.51 10.10
CA VAL A 411 11.75 4.14 10.44
C VAL A 411 11.54 2.64 10.25
N VAL A 412 10.94 1.99 11.24
CA VAL A 412 10.37 0.65 11.11
C VAL A 412 8.85 0.76 11.10
N LYS A 413 8.21 0.18 10.08
CA LYS A 413 6.75 0.05 9.99
C LYS A 413 6.39 -1.43 10.18
N ILE A 414 5.61 -1.75 11.20
CA ILE A 414 5.06 -3.09 11.40
C ILE A 414 3.60 -3.04 10.95
N MET A 415 3.24 -3.91 10.00
CA MET A 415 1.88 -3.97 9.44
C MET A 415 1.25 -5.30 9.77
N ASP A 416 0.11 -5.27 10.44
CA ASP A 416 -0.74 -6.45 10.58
C ASP A 416 -1.66 -6.57 9.37
N SER A 417 -1.60 -7.70 8.68
CA SER A 417 -2.44 -8.00 7.52
C SER A 417 -3.95 -8.03 7.83
N TYR A 418 -4.36 -8.19 9.08
CA TYR A 418 -5.78 -8.31 9.44
C TYR A 418 -6.41 -7.03 9.98
N GLN A 419 -5.66 -6.28 10.79
CA GLN A 419 -6.24 -5.15 11.52
C GLN A 419 -6.09 -3.81 10.79
N ASN A 420 -5.40 -3.78 9.63
CA ASN A 420 -4.93 -2.54 9.00
C ASN A 420 -4.16 -1.64 9.99
N VAL A 421 -3.69 -2.19 11.11
CA VAL A 421 -2.92 -1.47 12.12
C VAL A 421 -1.48 -1.41 11.64
N CYS A 422 -0.98 -0.18 11.55
CA CYS A 422 0.41 0.10 11.23
C CYS A 422 1.06 0.73 12.48
N ASN A 423 2.00 0.02 13.09
CA ASN A 423 2.85 0.57 14.14
C ASN A 423 4.12 1.15 13.51
N PHE A 424 4.34 2.45 13.70
CA PHE A 424 5.55 3.13 13.24
C PHE A 424 6.51 3.34 14.42
N TRP A 425 7.80 3.18 14.14
CA TRP A 425 8.87 3.38 15.10
C TRP A 425 9.97 4.25 14.49
N SER A 426 10.34 5.35 15.13
CA SER A 426 11.56 6.10 14.77
C SER A 426 12.78 5.51 15.46
N ILE A 427 13.90 5.51 14.75
CA ILE A 427 15.19 4.99 15.21
C ILE A 427 16.19 6.13 15.29
N ASP A 428 16.55 6.49 16.52
CA ASP A 428 17.57 7.49 16.83
C ASP A 428 18.88 6.79 17.19
N ARG A 429 20.01 7.36 16.76
CA ARG A 429 21.35 6.86 17.05
C ARG A 429 22.19 7.97 17.64
N GLU A 430 22.74 7.72 18.80
CA GLU A 430 23.65 8.62 19.49
C GLU A 430 25.01 7.96 19.57
N ASP A 431 26.07 8.69 19.23
CA ASP A 431 27.43 8.19 19.39
C ASP A 431 27.72 8.00 20.89
N ILE A 432 28.25 6.84 21.26
CA ILE A 432 28.58 6.56 22.65
C ILE A 432 29.79 7.43 23.03
N PRO A 433 29.70 8.26 24.09
CA PRO A 433 30.83 9.05 24.57
C PRO A 433 32.06 8.16 24.77
N GLU A 434 33.26 8.68 24.47
CA GLU A 434 34.50 7.89 24.58
C GLU A 434 34.70 7.28 25.98
N ASP A 435 34.23 7.99 27.01
CA ASP A 435 34.35 7.58 28.41
C ASP A 435 33.39 6.43 28.81
N GLU A 436 32.35 6.15 28.02
CA GLU A 436 31.36 5.10 28.26
C GLU A 436 31.56 3.86 27.37
N ARG A 437 32.61 3.84 26.54
CA ARG A 437 32.92 2.67 25.71
C ARG A 437 33.43 1.54 26.59
N ASP A 438 32.51 0.68 26.97
CA ASP A 438 32.78 -0.54 27.72
C ASP A 438 33.77 -1.42 26.93
N GLU A 439 34.95 -1.73 27.52
CA GLU A 439 36.00 -2.54 26.89
C GLU A 439 35.49 -3.92 26.41
N TYR A 440 34.37 -4.38 26.97
CA TYR A 440 33.77 -5.68 26.70
C TYR A 440 32.83 -5.74 25.47
N TRP A 441 32.37 -4.60 24.94
CA TRP A 441 31.45 -4.54 23.79
C TRP A 441 31.97 -3.68 22.62
N PRO A 442 33.16 -4.00 22.04
CA PRO A 442 33.88 -3.16 21.08
C PRO A 442 33.21 -3.03 19.68
N ILE A 443 31.93 -3.39 19.53
CA ILE A 443 31.25 -3.48 18.23
C ILE A 443 30.09 -2.45 18.11
N GLN A 444 29.54 -1.96 19.22
CA GLN A 444 28.50 -0.93 19.16
C GLN A 444 29.14 0.43 19.40
N SER A 445 29.35 1.19 18.32
CA SER A 445 29.81 2.58 18.40
C SER A 445 28.68 3.56 18.72
N GLN A 446 27.43 3.09 18.72
CA GLN A 446 26.24 3.92 18.83
C GLN A 446 25.21 3.28 19.77
N HIS A 447 24.63 4.11 20.64
CA HIS A 447 23.43 3.79 21.37
C HIS A 447 22.24 3.94 20.43
N VAL A 448 21.41 2.89 20.34
CA VAL A 448 20.25 2.86 19.44
C VAL A 448 19.00 2.98 20.29
N ARG A 449 18.20 4.02 20.02
CA ARG A 449 16.93 4.26 20.69
C ARG A 449 15.78 4.10 19.70
N SER A 450 14.83 3.25 20.05
CA SER A 450 13.62 2.99 19.28
C SER A 450 12.43 3.68 19.96
N THR A 451 11.67 4.51 19.25
CA THR A 451 10.50 5.22 19.80
C THR A 451 9.26 4.91 18.97
N GLN A 452 8.25 4.28 19.57
CA GLN A 452 6.96 4.05 18.93
C GLN A 452 6.22 5.37 18.75
N TRP A 453 5.63 5.56 17.58
CA TRP A 453 4.76 6.70 17.30
C TRP A 453 3.40 6.50 17.98
N ASP A 454 2.84 7.58 18.50
CA ASP A 454 1.47 7.54 19.00
C ASP A 454 0.46 7.38 17.84
N TYR A 455 -0.82 7.20 18.18
CA TYR A 455 -1.88 7.06 17.19
C TYR A 455 -1.96 8.26 16.23
N ARG A 456 -1.80 9.48 16.74
CA ARG A 456 -1.90 10.71 15.93
C ARG A 456 -0.73 10.84 14.96
N GLN A 457 0.48 10.50 15.41
CA GLN A 457 1.69 10.44 14.58
C GLN A 457 1.56 9.38 13.49
N SER A 458 1.05 8.20 13.84
CA SER A 458 0.90 7.05 12.91
C SER A 458 -0.23 7.21 11.88
N SER A 459 -1.22 8.06 12.16
CA SER A 459 -2.39 8.28 11.30
C SER A 459 -2.38 9.67 10.64
N VAL A 460 -2.68 10.71 11.41
CA VAL A 460 -2.93 12.07 10.92
C VAL A 460 -1.65 12.77 10.46
N MET A 461 -0.56 12.61 11.21
CA MET A 461 0.73 13.27 10.92
C MET A 461 1.70 12.37 10.17
N ARG A 462 1.28 11.18 9.75
CA ARG A 462 2.15 10.14 9.17
C ARG A 462 3.10 10.68 8.10
N ASN A 463 2.55 11.40 7.11
CA ASN A 463 3.33 11.91 5.99
C ASN A 463 4.34 12.97 6.44
N GLU A 464 3.97 13.84 7.38
CA GLU A 464 4.86 14.86 7.93
C GLU A 464 5.98 14.24 8.77
N MET A 465 5.66 13.21 9.57
CA MET A 465 6.62 12.44 10.36
C MET A 465 7.63 11.71 9.46
N LEU A 466 7.16 11.09 8.37
CA LEU A 466 8.00 10.41 7.39
C LEU A 466 8.90 11.41 6.66
N GLU A 467 8.36 12.55 6.21
CA GLU A 467 9.11 13.62 5.54
C GLU A 467 10.22 14.18 6.44
N GLN A 468 9.93 14.43 7.73
CA GLN A 468 10.92 14.90 8.71
C GLN A 468 12.11 13.94 8.85
N LEU A 469 11.86 12.64 8.70
CA LEU A 469 12.89 11.60 8.78
C LEU A 469 13.50 11.27 7.42
N ASP A 470 13.15 12.00 6.35
CA ASP A 470 13.59 11.75 4.97
C ASP A 470 13.24 10.32 4.52
N CYS A 471 12.10 9.83 5.01
CA CYS A 471 11.52 8.54 4.63
C CYS A 471 10.34 8.81 3.71
N GLU A 472 10.29 8.10 2.59
CA GLU A 472 9.13 8.11 1.72
C GLU A 472 8.42 6.76 1.82
N ASP A 473 7.19 6.77 2.36
CA ASP A 473 6.23 5.66 2.18
C ASP A 473 5.51 5.86 0.85
N THR A 474 6.27 6.14 -0.22
CA THR A 474 5.79 6.24 -1.61
C THR A 474 5.48 4.86 -2.20
N TRP A 475 5.29 3.86 -1.33
CA TRP A 475 4.70 2.59 -1.71
C TRP A 475 3.39 2.87 -2.45
N PHE A 476 3.21 2.26 -3.63
CA PHE A 476 2.04 2.41 -4.51
C PHE A 476 0.86 3.06 -3.78
N GLU A 477 0.67 4.39 -3.92
CA GLU A 477 -0.22 5.19 -3.06
C GLU A 477 -1.41 4.35 -2.59
N GLU A 478 -1.32 3.79 -1.38
CA GLU A 478 -2.41 2.99 -0.82
C GLU A 478 -3.47 4.03 -0.48
N GLY A 479 -4.52 4.06 -1.32
CA GLY A 479 -5.57 5.07 -1.32
C GLY A 479 -6.27 5.21 0.01
#